data_AF-A0A2H9PRW6-F1
#
_entry.id   AF-A0A2H9PRW6-F1
#
_cell.length_a   1.000
_cell.length_b   1.000
_cell.length_c   1.000
_cell.angle_alpha   90.00
_cell.angle_beta   90.00
_cell.angle_gamma   90.00
#
_symmetry.space_group_name_H-M   'P 1'
#
loop_
_entity.id
_entity.type
_entity.pdbx_description
1 polymer ?
#
loop_
_entity_poly.entity_id
_entity_poly.type
_entity_poly.pdbx_seq_one_letter_code
_entity_poly.pdbx_strand_id
1 'polypeptide(L)'
;MPNKKLKKKLSELDKNTGKFEILIPSTIFYDRSVSVLEALVEYLKQTYRFSYHKISVLTNRDERNIWTIYHRAGIKRLETQFTAEKRPNFFIPLSVVKDRSLSILEVLVSYLKQNTLFTNHQIALLLNRSDKTIWTVYNRAKKKNA
;
A
#
# COMPACT_ATOMS: atom_id res chain seq x y z
N MET A 1 1.00 -4.94 -24.98
CA MET A 1 -0.06 -4.04 -24.49
C MET A 1 -0.95 -4.81 -23.51
N PRO A 2 -0.98 -4.52 -22.19
CA PRO A 2 -1.87 -5.24 -21.28
C PRO A 2 -3.33 -4.85 -21.55
N ASN A 3 -4.16 -5.87 -21.74
CA ASN A 3 -5.54 -5.85 -22.22
C ASN A 3 -6.45 -4.94 -21.36
N LYS A 4 -7.17 -4.02 -22.02
CA LYS A 4 -8.12 -3.04 -21.44
C LYS A 4 -9.19 -3.71 -20.54
N LYS A 5 -9.47 -5.00 -20.76
CA LYS A 5 -10.38 -5.83 -19.96
C LYS A 5 -9.86 -6.19 -18.56
N LEU A 6 -8.54 -6.31 -18.34
CA LEU A 6 -7.98 -6.62 -17.01
C LEU A 6 -8.04 -5.42 -16.05
N LYS A 7 -7.89 -4.19 -16.58
CA LYS A 7 -7.99 -2.95 -15.78
C LYS A 7 -9.41 -2.70 -15.23
N LYS A 8 -10.44 -3.17 -15.94
CA LYS A 8 -11.85 -3.04 -15.53
C LYS A 8 -12.26 -4.04 -14.45
N LYS A 9 -11.48 -5.11 -14.24
CA LYS A 9 -11.86 -6.24 -13.36
C LYS A 9 -11.38 -6.08 -11.89
N LEU A 10 -10.65 -5.02 -11.56
CA LEU A 10 -10.00 -4.81 -10.24
C LEU A 10 -10.34 -3.46 -9.56
N SER A 11 -11.27 -2.69 -10.14
CA SER A 11 -11.72 -1.41 -9.60
C SER A 11 -13.19 -1.51 -9.18
N GLU A 12 -13.49 -1.22 -7.92
CA GLU A 12 -14.86 -1.01 -7.47
C GLU A 12 -15.29 0.44 -7.78
N LEU A 13 -16.59 0.62 -8.02
CA LEU A 13 -17.20 1.94 -8.14
C LEU A 13 -17.30 2.53 -6.73
N ASP A 14 -16.59 3.63 -6.47
CA ASP A 14 -16.86 4.44 -5.29
C ASP A 14 -18.28 5.01 -5.42
N LYS A 15 -19.20 4.48 -4.62
CA LYS A 15 -20.63 4.82 -4.62
C LYS A 15 -20.88 6.30 -4.34
N ASN A 16 -19.91 7.01 -3.78
CA ASN A 16 -20.04 8.43 -3.41
C ASN A 16 -19.53 9.40 -4.49
N THR A 17 -18.64 8.97 -5.41
CA THR A 17 -18.05 9.88 -6.41
C THR A 17 -18.19 9.42 -7.86
N GLY A 18 -18.70 8.21 -8.11
CA GLY A 18 -18.80 7.64 -9.46
C GLY A 18 -17.44 7.40 -10.12
N LYS A 19 -16.34 7.46 -9.35
CA LYS A 19 -14.97 7.27 -9.83
C LYS A 19 -14.51 5.84 -9.58
N PHE A 20 -13.71 5.33 -10.52
CA PHE A 20 -13.04 4.04 -10.37
C PHE A 20 -11.95 4.14 -9.31
N GLU A 21 -12.04 3.31 -8.27
CA GLU A 21 -11.05 3.24 -7.22
C GLU A 21 -10.07 2.08 -7.43
N ILE A 22 -8.78 2.32 -7.19
CA ILE A 22 -7.75 1.28 -7.30
C ILE A 22 -7.63 0.60 -5.94
N LEU A 23 -7.85 -0.71 -5.92
CA LEU A 23 -7.67 -1.52 -4.73
C LEU A 23 -6.27 -2.15 -4.69
N ILE A 24 -5.60 -2.00 -3.56
CA ILE A 24 -4.27 -2.52 -3.29
C ILE A 24 -4.40 -3.75 -2.38
N PRO A 25 -3.89 -4.92 -2.80
CA PRO A 25 -3.88 -6.10 -1.94
C PRO A 25 -2.87 -5.91 -0.79
N SER A 26 -3.27 -6.21 0.44
CA SER A 26 -2.45 -6.07 1.65
C SER A 26 -1.19 -6.94 1.59
N THR A 27 -1.23 -8.02 0.81
CA THR A 27 -0.13 -8.97 0.63
C THR A 27 1.15 -8.31 0.09
N ILE A 28 1.07 -7.18 -0.63
CA ILE A 28 2.26 -6.47 -1.11
C ILE A 28 3.09 -5.90 0.04
N PHE A 29 2.47 -5.65 1.20
CA PHE A 29 3.13 -5.07 2.38
C PHE A 29 3.70 -6.11 3.35
N TYR A 30 3.49 -7.39 3.04
CA TYR A 30 3.96 -8.49 3.87
C TYR A 30 5.48 -8.58 3.85
N ASP A 31 6.10 -8.32 2.71
CA ASP A 31 7.54 -8.34 2.58
C ASP A 31 8.20 -7.25 3.43
N ARG A 32 9.21 -7.65 4.19
CA ARG A 32 9.99 -6.81 5.10
C ARG A 32 11.30 -6.33 4.48
N SER A 33 11.76 -6.94 3.38
CA SER A 33 12.99 -6.58 2.68
C SER A 33 12.92 -5.18 2.06
N VAL A 34 11.71 -4.78 1.65
CA VAL A 34 11.41 -3.45 1.12
C VAL A 34 10.52 -2.67 2.08
N SER A 35 10.63 -1.34 2.03
CA SER A 35 9.72 -0.47 2.77
C SER A 35 8.30 -0.51 2.20
N VAL A 36 7.33 -0.09 2.99
CA VAL A 36 5.91 -0.08 2.61
C VAL A 36 5.67 0.80 1.37
N LEU A 37 6.37 1.94 1.26
CA LEU A 37 6.27 2.82 0.10
C LEU A 37 6.94 2.22 -1.14
N GLU A 38 8.10 1.57 -0.96
CA GLU A 38 8.77 0.84 -2.04
C GLU A 38 7.87 -0.26 -2.62
N ALA A 39 7.29 -1.10 -1.76
CA ALA A 39 6.36 -2.14 -2.18
C ALA A 39 5.13 -1.59 -2.93
N LEU A 40 4.55 -0.48 -2.43
CA LEU A 40 3.43 0.19 -3.09
C LEU A 40 3.79 0.68 -4.50
N VAL A 41 4.90 1.41 -4.62
CA VAL A 41 5.34 2.00 -5.90
C VAL A 41 5.71 0.90 -6.89
N GLU A 42 6.42 -0.14 -6.42
CA GLU A 42 6.75 -1.32 -7.20
C GLU A 42 5.49 -1.99 -7.76
N TYR A 43 4.49 -2.25 -6.92
CA TYR A 43 3.22 -2.85 -7.32
C TYR A 43 2.47 -2.01 -8.37
N LEU A 44 2.35 -0.69 -8.15
CA LEU A 44 1.68 0.20 -9.10
C LEU A 44 2.43 0.27 -10.45
N LYS A 45 3.75 0.19 -10.42
CA LYS A 45 4.59 0.21 -11.63
C LYS A 45 4.53 -1.12 -12.38
N GLN A 46 4.65 -2.25 -11.70
CA GLN A 46 4.75 -3.57 -12.34
C GLN A 46 3.38 -4.12 -12.75
N THR A 47 2.37 -4.02 -11.87
CA THR A 47 1.04 -4.59 -12.09
C THR A 47 0.19 -3.70 -13.01
N TYR A 48 0.12 -2.40 -12.71
CA TYR A 48 -0.73 -1.47 -13.46
C TYR A 48 -0.03 -0.76 -14.63
N ARG A 49 1.31 -0.86 -14.71
CA ARG A 49 2.15 -0.22 -15.74
C ARG A 49 1.93 1.29 -15.80
N PHE A 50 1.79 1.94 -14.64
CA PHE A 50 1.64 3.40 -14.57
C PHE A 50 2.97 4.13 -14.82
N SER A 51 2.88 5.34 -15.36
CA SER A 51 4.01 6.28 -15.42
C SER A 51 4.36 6.78 -14.01
N TYR A 52 5.59 7.26 -13.83
CA TYR A 52 5.99 7.86 -12.55
C TYR A 52 5.13 9.07 -12.22
N HIS A 53 4.86 9.93 -13.21
CA HIS A 53 3.87 11.00 -13.12
C HIS A 53 2.50 10.52 -12.63
N LYS A 54 1.96 9.42 -13.16
CA LYS A 54 0.64 8.94 -12.71
C LYS A 54 0.68 8.44 -11.26
N ILE A 55 1.75 7.77 -10.86
CA ILE A 55 1.94 7.32 -9.47
C ILE A 55 2.10 8.53 -8.55
N SER A 56 2.81 9.57 -8.99
CA SER A 56 3.05 10.81 -8.24
C SER A 56 1.72 11.51 -7.92
N VAL A 57 0.83 11.65 -8.92
CA VAL A 57 -0.53 12.20 -8.78
C VAL A 57 -1.41 11.32 -7.87
N LEU A 58 -1.36 10.00 -8.05
CA LEU A 58 -2.19 9.07 -7.27
C LEU A 58 -1.78 9.00 -5.80
N THR A 59 -0.50 9.21 -5.49
CA THR A 59 0.05 9.11 -4.13
C THR A 59 0.37 10.47 -3.50
N ASN A 60 0.08 11.57 -4.20
CA ASN A 60 0.41 12.94 -3.82
C ASN A 60 1.90 13.13 -3.46
N ARG A 61 2.82 12.52 -4.21
CA ARG A 61 4.26 12.55 -3.96
C ARG A 61 5.01 13.09 -5.17
N ASP A 62 6.21 13.64 -4.95
CA ASP A 62 7.05 14.13 -6.03
C ASP A 62 7.49 13.00 -6.98
N GLU A 63 7.50 13.28 -8.28
CA GLU A 63 7.82 12.28 -9.32
C GLU A 63 9.27 11.78 -9.24
N ARG A 64 10.24 12.63 -8.90
CA ARG A 64 11.64 12.22 -8.73
C ARG A 64 11.79 11.30 -7.51
N ASN A 65 11.01 11.57 -6.46
CA ASN A 65 10.94 10.67 -5.31
C ASN A 65 10.37 9.31 -5.71
N ILE A 66 9.29 9.25 -6.49
CA ILE A 66 8.72 7.99 -6.99
C ILE A 66 9.74 7.19 -7.79
N TRP A 67 10.48 7.83 -8.70
CA TRP A 67 11.55 7.17 -9.46
C TRP A 67 12.62 6.57 -8.53
N THR A 68 13.08 7.36 -7.55
CA THR A 68 14.11 6.94 -6.59
C THR A 68 13.64 5.74 -5.76
N ILE A 69 12.39 5.77 -5.28
CA ILE A 69 11.77 4.68 -4.52
C ILE A 69 11.72 3.41 -5.36
N TYR A 70 11.28 3.51 -6.62
CA TYR A 70 11.21 2.34 -7.51
C TYR A 70 12.59 1.73 -7.77
N HIS A 71 13.60 2.55 -8.03
CA HIS A 71 14.96 2.07 -8.24
C HIS A 71 15.57 1.41 -6.99
N ARG A 72 15.37 2.00 -5.80
CA ARG A 72 15.81 1.41 -4.52
C ARG A 72 15.13 0.07 -4.25
N ALA A 73 13.83 -0.04 -4.52
CA ALA A 73 13.12 -1.31 -4.43
C ALA A 73 13.77 -2.37 -5.32
N GLY A 74 14.05 -2.03 -6.59
CA GLY A 74 14.71 -2.92 -7.54
C GLY A 74 16.08 -3.43 -7.07
N ILE A 75 16.92 -2.56 -6.49
CA ILE A 75 18.22 -2.97 -5.94
C ILE A 75 18.04 -3.97 -4.79
N LYS A 76 17.13 -3.69 -3.84
CA LYS A 76 16.85 -4.60 -2.71
C LYS A 76 16.31 -5.97 -3.15
N ARG A 77 15.56 -6.01 -4.26
CA ARG A 77 15.07 -7.27 -4.85
C ARG A 77 16.19 -8.15 -5.41
N LEU A 78 17.32 -7.57 -5.82
CA LEU A 78 18.49 -8.35 -6.26
C LEU A 78 19.21 -9.01 -5.07
N GLU A 79 19.17 -8.36 -3.91
CA GLU A 79 19.85 -8.81 -2.69
C GLU A 79 18.99 -9.76 -1.83
N THR A 80 17.68 -9.81 -2.07
CA THR A 80 16.74 -10.52 -1.20
C THR A 80 15.82 -11.45 -2.00
N GLN A 81 15.69 -12.68 -1.54
CA GLN A 81 14.72 -13.64 -2.09
C GLN A 81 13.47 -13.61 -1.22
N PHE A 82 12.39 -13.00 -1.74
CA PHE A 82 11.08 -13.05 -1.11
C PHE A 82 10.18 -14.06 -1.83
N THR A 83 9.76 -15.10 -1.11
CA THR A 83 8.83 -16.11 -1.63
C THR A 83 7.41 -15.75 -1.25
N ALA A 84 6.54 -15.56 -2.25
CA ALA A 84 5.13 -15.25 -2.03
C ALA A 84 4.37 -16.51 -1.57
N GLU A 85 4.20 -16.68 -0.26
CA GLU A 85 3.30 -17.69 0.29
C GLU A 85 1.83 -17.27 0.10
N LYS A 86 0.92 -18.27 0.04
CA LYS A 86 -0.53 -18.01 0.08
C LYS A 86 -0.90 -17.41 1.43
N ARG A 87 -1.44 -16.19 1.41
CA ARG A 87 -1.77 -15.42 2.62
C ARG A 87 -3.17 -14.83 2.53
N PRO A 88 -3.83 -14.58 3.67
CA PRO A 88 -5.06 -13.81 3.68
C PRO A 88 -4.79 -12.45 3.02
N ASN A 89 -5.66 -12.09 2.08
CA ASN A 89 -5.53 -10.86 1.31
C ASN A 89 -6.70 -9.95 1.66
N PHE A 90 -6.39 -8.70 1.97
CA PHE A 90 -7.35 -7.65 2.22
C PHE A 90 -7.10 -6.50 1.25
N PHE A 91 -8.17 -5.93 0.69
CA PHE A 91 -8.04 -4.87 -0.30
C PHE A 91 -8.16 -3.49 0.35
N ILE A 92 -7.15 -2.65 0.10
CA ILE A 92 -7.01 -1.32 0.67
C ILE A 92 -7.14 -0.30 -0.47
N PRO A 93 -8.03 0.69 -0.38
CA PRO A 93 -8.18 1.68 -1.44
C PRO A 93 -6.94 2.57 -1.56
N LEU A 94 -6.45 2.83 -2.78
CA LEU A 94 -5.26 3.67 -3.03
C LEU A 94 -5.47 5.13 -2.61
N SER A 95 -6.71 5.58 -2.50
CA SER A 95 -7.03 6.94 -2.06
C SER A 95 -6.48 7.24 -0.65
N VAL A 96 -6.42 6.24 0.24
CA VAL A 96 -6.01 6.43 1.64
C VAL A 96 -4.56 6.91 1.77
N VAL A 97 -3.67 6.51 0.85
CA VAL A 97 -2.23 6.83 0.91
C VAL A 97 -1.87 8.20 0.32
N LYS A 98 -2.87 8.96 -0.13
CA LYS A 98 -2.69 10.36 -0.57
C LYS A 98 -2.41 11.31 0.58
N ASP A 99 -2.91 10.98 1.77
CA ASP A 99 -2.59 11.76 2.96
C ASP A 99 -1.10 11.60 3.30
N ARG A 100 -0.43 12.74 3.48
CA ARG A 100 1.00 12.83 3.80
C ARG A 100 1.26 13.21 5.26
N SER A 101 0.21 13.52 6.03
CA SER A 101 0.32 13.82 7.47
C SER A 101 0.83 12.60 8.25
N LEU A 102 0.51 11.41 7.74
CA LEU A 102 0.88 10.11 8.26
C LEU A 102 1.90 9.42 7.34
N SER A 103 2.77 8.61 7.94
CA SER A 103 3.56 7.63 7.19
C SER A 103 2.65 6.58 6.57
N ILE A 104 3.09 5.91 5.51
CA ILE A 104 2.23 4.93 4.82
C ILE A 104 1.83 3.79 5.75
N LEU A 105 2.73 3.33 6.62
CA LEU A 105 2.37 2.29 7.59
C LEU A 105 1.33 2.79 8.60
N GLU A 106 1.42 4.05 9.05
CA GLU A 106 0.41 4.68 9.90
C GLU A 106 -0.95 4.75 9.20
N VAL A 107 -0.99 5.19 7.94
CA VAL A 107 -2.21 5.21 7.12
C VAL A 107 -2.83 3.81 7.01
N LEU A 108 -2.03 2.81 6.61
CA LEU A 108 -2.53 1.44 6.42
C LEU A 108 -3.08 0.85 7.71
N VAL A 109 -2.36 1.01 8.83
CA VAL A 109 -2.79 0.49 10.13
C VAL A 109 -4.05 1.20 10.62
N SER A 110 -4.12 2.52 10.51
CA SER A 110 -5.32 3.29 10.86
C SER A 110 -6.52 2.89 10.01
N TYR A 111 -6.35 2.76 8.69
CA TYR A 111 -7.42 2.34 7.79
C TYR A 111 -7.94 0.94 8.14
N LEU A 112 -7.04 -0.04 8.31
CA LEU A 112 -7.43 -1.39 8.70
C LEU A 112 -8.13 -1.41 10.06
N LYS A 113 -7.66 -0.62 11.03
CA LYS A 113 -8.25 -0.60 12.37
C LYS A 113 -9.64 0.06 12.42
N GLN A 114 -9.86 1.08 11.59
CA GLN A 114 -11.10 1.85 11.59
C GLN A 114 -12.19 1.26 10.68
N ASN A 115 -11.79 0.60 9.59
CA ASN A 115 -12.72 0.09 8.58
C ASN A 115 -12.95 -1.43 8.69
N THR A 116 -12.32 -2.09 9.66
CA THR A 116 -12.49 -3.52 9.91
C THR A 116 -12.58 -3.81 11.41
N LEU A 117 -13.04 -5.01 11.77
CA LEU A 117 -13.04 -5.51 13.15
C LEU A 117 -11.71 -6.16 13.55
N PHE A 118 -10.62 -5.93 12.80
CA PHE A 118 -9.35 -6.61 13.06
C PHE A 118 -8.72 -6.18 14.39
N THR A 119 -8.27 -7.19 15.13
CA THR A 119 -7.41 -7.00 16.30
C THR A 119 -6.03 -6.54 15.85
N ASN A 120 -5.26 -5.94 16.77
CA ASN A 120 -3.88 -5.54 16.46
C ASN A 120 -3.04 -6.76 16.03
N HIS A 121 -3.35 -7.92 16.58
CA HIS A 121 -2.72 -9.20 16.24
C HIS A 121 -3.03 -9.64 14.81
N GLN A 122 -4.29 -9.54 14.38
CA GLN A 122 -4.65 -9.86 13.00
C GLN A 122 -3.98 -8.93 11.99
N ILE A 123 -3.89 -7.63 12.30
CA ILE A 123 -3.17 -6.65 11.46
C ILE A 123 -1.66 -6.96 11.44
N ALA A 124 -1.09 -7.35 12.58
CA ALA A 124 0.31 -7.76 12.70
C ALA A 124 0.62 -8.96 11.79
N LEU A 125 -0.22 -10.00 11.83
CA LEU A 125 -0.10 -11.16 10.93
C LEU A 125 -0.26 -10.78 9.46
N LEU A 126 -1.23 -9.91 9.14
CA LEU A 126 -1.51 -9.47 7.77
C LEU A 126 -0.33 -8.72 7.14
N LEU A 127 0.35 -7.88 7.93
CA LEU A 127 1.44 -7.02 7.47
C LEU A 127 2.83 -7.55 7.85
N ASN A 128 2.94 -8.77 8.38
CA ASN A 128 4.21 -9.33 8.89
C ASN A 128 4.94 -8.40 9.89
N ARG A 129 4.20 -7.76 10.80
CA ARG A 129 4.75 -6.85 11.81
C ARG A 129 4.56 -7.44 13.20
N SER A 130 5.31 -6.96 14.18
CA SER A 130 5.03 -7.28 15.58
C SER A 130 3.79 -6.54 16.08
N ASP A 131 3.05 -7.12 17.02
CA ASP A 131 1.91 -6.47 17.69
C ASP A 131 2.30 -5.11 18.29
N LYS A 132 3.50 -5.03 18.89
CA LYS A 132 4.05 -3.79 19.47
C LYS A 132 4.22 -2.71 18.41
N THR A 133 4.69 -3.08 17.22
CA THR A 133 4.83 -2.16 16.08
C THR A 133 3.47 -1.63 15.65
N ILE A 134 2.47 -2.52 15.49
CA ILE A 134 1.12 -2.13 15.09
C ILE A 134 0.49 -1.18 16.11
N TRP A 135 0.57 -1.52 17.40
CA TRP A 135 0.06 -0.65 18.47
C TRP A 135 0.73 0.72 18.49
N THR A 136 2.06 0.76 18.39
CA THR A 136 2.82 2.01 18.40
C THR A 136 2.46 2.90 17.21
N VAL A 137 2.40 2.31 16.02
CA VAL A 137 2.04 2.99 14.78
C VAL A 137 0.62 3.56 14.88
N TYR A 138 -0.34 2.75 15.32
CA TYR A 138 -1.73 3.19 15.48
C TYR A 138 -1.85 4.35 16.46
N ASN A 139 -1.19 4.27 17.61
CA ASN A 139 -1.23 5.34 18.61
C ASN A 139 -0.56 6.63 18.14
N ARG A 140 0.55 6.54 17.38
CA ARG A 140 1.16 7.72 16.76
C ARG A 140 0.21 8.36 15.75
N ALA A 141 -0.43 7.56 14.91
CA ALA A 141 -1.41 8.04 13.95
C ALA A 141 -2.60 8.73 14.65
N LYS A 142 -3.14 8.11 15.72
CA LYS A 142 -4.22 8.70 16.52
C LYS A 142 -3.83 10.05 17.13
N LYS A 143 -2.59 10.20 17.61
CA LYS A 143 -2.09 11.47 18.16
C LYS A 143 -1.90 12.57 17.11
N LYS A 144 -1.57 12.21 15.87
CA LYS A 144 -1.42 13.17 14.76
C LYS A 144 -2.76 13.62 14.18
N ASN A 145 -3.80 12.81 14.35
CA ASN A 145 -5.17 13.08 13.92
C ASN A 145 -6.05 13.70 15.02
N ALA A 146 -5.52 13.87 16.24
CA ALA A 146 -6.19 14.50 17.38
C ALA A 146 -5.77 15.97 17.46
#